data_AF-A0A8J8FK30-F1
#
_entry.id   AF-A0A8J8FK30-F1
#
_cell.length_a   1.000
_cell.length_b   1.000
_cell.length_c   1.000
_cell.angle_alpha   90.00
_cell.angle_beta   90.00
_cell.angle_gamma   90.00
#
_symmetry.space_group_name_H-M   'P 1'
#
loop_
_entity.id
_entity.type
_entity.pdbx_description
1 polymer ?
#
loop_
_entity_poly.entity_id
_entity_poly.type
_entity_poly.pdbx_seq_one_letter_code
_entity_poly.pdbx_strand_id
1 'polypeptide(L)'
;YGSPNNPVQAKCFQPQNTVTNNLDCDDQNASVHPGAPELCDGLDNDCDGQIDEDFPLITYYFDVDGDGYGSPNNPIQARCFQPQNTVTNNLDCDDQNASVHPGAPELCDGLDNDCDGQIDEDFPLVTYYFDVDGDGYGSPNNPVQARCFQPQNTVTNNLDCDDQNASVHPGAPELCDGLDNDCDGQIDEDFPLITYYFDVDGDGYGNPNSPIQARCFVPIGTVSNNLDCDDNNAAIHPGATEICGNGIDDNCNGQIDENCTNNIRFTIADKAKLEGNGPRTISFIVKLSKASTQTVQVSYATQNSTALAGPDYTAKTGTLTFAPGVRKQTINVTINGDRIVEPDETFRILLSNPVNAALPDGEAIGTIINDDATAVAATVEPTTTAAKSVIVTTGLKVSPNPATTTLYVQLTGYKGNVTLQLR
;
A
#
# COMPACT_ATOMS: atom_id res chain seq x y z
N TYR A 1 82.77 -82.36 -37.53
CA TYR A 1 82.60 -83.79 -37.20
C TYR A 1 82.67 -84.54 -38.54
N GLY A 2 82.31 -85.82 -38.68
CA GLY A 2 82.14 -86.46 -40.00
C GLY A 2 80.67 -86.76 -40.27
N SER A 3 80.17 -86.68 -41.51
CA SER A 3 78.74 -86.94 -41.79
C SER A 3 78.44 -88.43 -42.00
N PRO A 4 77.35 -88.97 -41.44
CA PRO A 4 76.93 -90.33 -41.70
C PRO A 4 76.42 -90.54 -43.13
N ASN A 5 76.07 -89.45 -43.85
CA ASN A 5 75.56 -89.49 -45.22
C ASN A 5 76.67 -89.60 -46.28
N ASN A 6 77.94 -89.37 -45.91
CA ASN A 6 79.08 -89.40 -46.83
C ASN A 6 80.26 -90.25 -46.29
N PRO A 7 80.07 -91.56 -46.09
CA PRO A 7 81.09 -92.40 -45.49
C PRO A 7 82.23 -92.72 -46.47
N VAL A 8 83.45 -92.36 -46.11
CA VAL A 8 84.67 -92.74 -46.85
C VAL A 8 85.33 -93.95 -46.19
N GLN A 9 85.41 -95.08 -46.90
CA GLN A 9 86.11 -96.28 -46.41
C GLN A 9 87.55 -96.33 -46.93
N ALA A 10 88.52 -96.48 -46.01
CA ALA A 10 89.95 -96.64 -46.34
C ALA A 10 90.59 -97.74 -45.47
N LYS A 11 91.60 -98.44 -45.99
CA LYS A 11 92.19 -99.64 -45.34
C LYS A 11 93.51 -99.41 -44.60
N CYS A 12 94.25 -98.33 -44.87
CA CYS A 12 95.64 -98.19 -44.37
C CYS A 12 95.98 -96.83 -43.74
N PHE A 13 95.36 -95.73 -44.18
CA PHE A 13 95.58 -94.38 -43.64
C PHE A 13 94.28 -93.60 -43.67
N GLN A 14 94.08 -92.68 -42.72
CA GLN A 14 92.96 -91.74 -42.72
C GLN A 14 93.13 -90.77 -43.91
N PRO A 15 92.18 -90.73 -44.87
CA PRO A 15 92.25 -89.78 -45.97
C PRO A 15 92.27 -88.33 -45.47
N GLN A 16 92.93 -87.43 -46.21
CA GLN A 16 92.91 -86.01 -45.86
C GLN A 16 91.46 -85.48 -45.84
N ASN A 17 91.17 -84.58 -44.88
CA ASN A 17 89.84 -84.00 -44.65
C ASN A 17 88.73 -85.02 -44.28
N THR A 18 89.10 -86.15 -43.67
CA THR A 18 88.13 -87.09 -43.07
C THR A 18 88.32 -87.11 -41.55
N VAL A 19 87.30 -87.54 -40.80
CA VAL A 19 87.38 -87.80 -39.36
C VAL A 19 86.68 -89.12 -39.02
N THR A 20 86.98 -89.69 -37.85
CA THR A 20 86.46 -91.00 -37.43
C THR A 20 85.12 -90.94 -36.69
N ASN A 21 84.72 -89.78 -36.16
CA ASN A 21 83.38 -89.60 -35.63
C ASN A 21 82.43 -89.24 -36.78
N ASN A 22 81.20 -89.76 -36.74
CA ASN A 22 80.22 -89.63 -37.81
C ASN A 22 78.94 -88.90 -37.35
N LEU A 23 79.07 -87.99 -36.38
CA LEU A 23 77.93 -87.33 -35.73
C LEU A 23 77.59 -85.97 -36.37
N ASP A 24 78.30 -85.55 -37.42
CA ASP A 24 78.06 -84.30 -38.13
C ASP A 24 76.78 -84.38 -38.95
N CYS A 25 75.86 -83.44 -38.79
CA CYS A 25 74.63 -83.44 -39.59
C CYS A 25 74.78 -82.71 -40.94
N ASP A 26 75.83 -81.90 -41.18
CA ASP A 26 76.12 -81.25 -42.47
C ASP A 26 77.64 -81.16 -42.76
N ASP A 27 78.16 -82.05 -43.62
CA ASP A 27 79.59 -82.09 -43.97
C ASP A 27 80.09 -80.89 -44.81
N GLN A 28 79.19 -80.02 -45.26
CA GLN A 28 79.52 -78.83 -46.02
C GLN A 28 79.48 -77.55 -45.16
N ASN A 29 78.92 -77.61 -43.95
CA ASN A 29 78.78 -76.46 -43.06
C ASN A 29 79.51 -76.68 -41.73
N ALA A 30 80.64 -76.02 -41.56
CA ALA A 30 81.46 -76.15 -40.35
C ALA A 30 80.78 -75.62 -39.07
N SER A 31 79.67 -74.87 -39.18
CA SER A 31 78.88 -74.39 -38.03
C SER A 31 77.80 -75.37 -37.57
N VAL A 32 77.61 -76.49 -38.28
CA VAL A 32 76.55 -77.47 -38.00
C VAL A 32 77.22 -78.76 -37.51
N HIS A 33 77.26 -78.97 -36.20
CA HIS A 33 77.83 -80.16 -35.57
C HIS A 33 77.38 -80.34 -34.12
N PRO A 34 77.44 -81.57 -33.56
CA PRO A 34 77.13 -81.84 -32.16
C PRO A 34 77.74 -80.86 -31.16
N GLY A 35 76.87 -80.20 -30.39
CA GLY A 35 77.24 -79.22 -29.36
C GLY A 35 77.77 -77.88 -29.88
N ALA A 36 77.50 -77.53 -31.14
CA ALA A 36 77.59 -76.15 -31.60
C ALA A 36 76.53 -75.29 -30.89
N PRO A 37 76.76 -73.98 -30.64
CA PRO A 37 75.68 -73.09 -30.25
C PRO A 37 74.71 -72.88 -31.43
N GLU A 38 73.41 -72.84 -31.16
CA GLU A 38 72.43 -72.49 -32.18
C GLU A 38 72.59 -71.05 -32.66
N LEU A 39 72.35 -70.82 -33.94
CA LEU A 39 72.29 -69.54 -34.61
C LEU A 39 70.88 -69.30 -35.12
N CYS A 40 70.42 -68.06 -35.17
CA CYS A 40 69.11 -67.73 -35.75
C CYS A 40 69.11 -67.78 -37.29
N ASP A 41 69.43 -68.94 -37.85
CA ASP A 41 69.47 -69.19 -39.30
C ASP A 41 68.47 -70.27 -39.76
N GLY A 42 67.70 -70.84 -38.84
CA GLY A 42 66.67 -71.83 -39.13
C GLY A 42 67.23 -73.22 -39.43
N LEU A 43 68.48 -73.48 -39.04
CA LEU A 43 69.13 -74.78 -39.11
C LEU A 43 69.29 -75.33 -37.69
N ASP A 44 69.25 -76.66 -37.56
CA ASP A 44 69.65 -77.39 -36.36
C ASP A 44 71.20 -77.42 -36.34
N ASN A 45 71.84 -76.46 -35.67
CA ASN A 45 73.30 -76.33 -35.69
C ASN A 45 73.97 -77.36 -34.78
N ASP A 46 73.34 -77.77 -33.70
CA ASP A 46 73.91 -78.70 -32.71
C ASP A 46 73.51 -80.17 -32.95
N CYS A 47 72.69 -80.42 -33.98
CA CYS A 47 72.21 -81.73 -34.40
C CYS A 47 71.38 -82.48 -33.35
N ASP A 48 70.69 -81.81 -32.43
CA ASP A 48 69.86 -82.44 -31.39
C ASP A 48 68.42 -82.77 -31.87
N GLY A 49 68.03 -82.28 -33.04
CA GLY A 49 66.71 -82.45 -33.65
C GLY A 49 65.72 -81.32 -33.37
N GLN A 50 66.14 -80.27 -32.67
CA GLN A 50 65.44 -79.00 -32.54
C GLN A 50 66.14 -77.94 -33.42
N ILE A 51 65.47 -76.82 -33.65
CA ILE A 51 65.99 -75.73 -34.48
C ILE A 51 65.93 -74.47 -33.63
N ASP A 52 67.04 -73.76 -33.52
CA ASP A 52 67.18 -72.48 -32.84
C ASP A 52 66.75 -72.50 -31.35
N GLU A 53 66.84 -73.64 -30.65
CA GLU A 53 66.25 -73.82 -29.31
C GLU A 53 67.02 -73.19 -28.15
N ASP A 54 68.30 -72.86 -28.34
CA ASP A 54 69.10 -72.09 -27.37
C ASP A 54 68.58 -70.66 -27.17
N PHE A 55 67.76 -70.15 -28.10
CA PHE A 55 67.14 -68.83 -27.99
C PHE A 55 65.84 -68.89 -27.19
N PRO A 56 65.57 -67.90 -26.32
CA PRO A 56 64.38 -67.91 -25.48
C PRO A 56 63.11 -67.89 -26.35
N LEU A 57 62.16 -68.76 -26.01
CA LEU A 57 60.82 -68.72 -26.60
C LEU A 57 60.05 -67.55 -25.99
N ILE A 58 59.80 -66.52 -26.80
CA ILE A 58 59.07 -65.32 -26.42
C ILE A 58 57.65 -65.42 -26.98
N THR A 59 56.66 -65.04 -26.16
CA THR A 59 55.27 -64.91 -26.58
C THR A 59 55.03 -63.49 -27.06
N TYR A 60 54.48 -63.36 -28.26
CA TYR A 60 54.08 -62.11 -28.89
C TYR A 60 52.56 -62.10 -29.14
N TYR A 61 51.99 -60.91 -29.18
CA TYR A 61 50.57 -60.62 -29.31
C TYR A 61 50.37 -59.70 -30.49
N PHE A 62 49.33 -59.90 -31.29
CA PHE A 62 49.07 -59.01 -32.43
C PHE A 62 48.72 -57.63 -31.92
N ASP A 63 49.31 -56.63 -32.57
CA ASP A 63 49.06 -55.20 -32.38
C ASP A 63 48.51 -54.70 -33.72
N VAL A 64 47.17 -54.69 -33.81
CA VAL A 64 46.46 -54.46 -35.07
C VAL A 64 46.30 -52.98 -35.38
N ASP A 65 46.21 -52.12 -34.37
CA ASP A 65 46.02 -50.68 -34.51
C ASP A 65 47.31 -49.85 -34.35
N GLY A 66 48.38 -50.44 -33.85
CA GLY A 66 49.75 -49.91 -33.84
C GLY A 66 50.08 -49.05 -32.62
N ASP A 67 49.41 -49.22 -31.49
CA ASP A 67 49.66 -48.43 -30.27
C ASP A 67 50.76 -48.98 -29.35
N GLY A 68 51.26 -50.19 -29.62
CA GLY A 68 52.32 -50.84 -28.85
C GLY A 68 51.82 -51.83 -27.79
N TYR A 69 50.51 -51.99 -27.64
CA TYR A 69 49.84 -53.03 -26.88
C TYR A 69 49.20 -54.02 -27.87
N GLY A 70 48.99 -55.26 -27.43
CA GLY A 70 48.45 -56.28 -28.32
C GLY A 70 47.38 -57.11 -27.63
N SER A 71 46.51 -57.70 -28.43
CA SER A 71 45.41 -58.50 -27.91
C SER A 71 45.90 -59.78 -27.23
N PRO A 72 45.40 -60.13 -26.04
CA PRO A 72 45.69 -61.43 -25.41
C PRO A 72 45.10 -62.62 -26.20
N ASN A 73 44.25 -62.35 -27.20
CA ASN A 73 43.58 -63.35 -28.00
C ASN A 73 44.51 -63.90 -29.09
N ASN A 74 44.83 -65.19 -29.02
CA ASN A 74 45.69 -65.93 -29.97
C ASN A 74 47.17 -65.45 -30.00
N PRO A 75 47.94 -65.68 -28.93
CA PRO A 75 49.36 -65.38 -28.91
C PRO A 75 50.15 -66.24 -29.91
N ILE A 76 51.24 -65.66 -30.45
CA ILE A 76 52.22 -66.37 -31.27
C ILE A 76 53.52 -66.49 -30.50
N GLN A 77 54.13 -67.67 -30.50
CA GLN A 77 55.44 -67.87 -29.91
C GLN A 77 56.52 -67.89 -30.99
N ALA A 78 57.59 -67.13 -30.78
CA ALA A 78 58.75 -67.10 -31.65
C ALA A 78 60.02 -66.93 -30.79
N ARG A 79 61.14 -67.45 -31.29
CA ARG A 79 62.43 -67.34 -30.60
C ARG A 79 63.23 -66.17 -31.18
N CYS A 80 63.82 -66.40 -32.34
CA CYS A 80 64.82 -65.54 -32.96
C CYS A 80 64.34 -64.15 -33.39
N PHE A 81 63.14 -64.06 -33.95
CA PHE A 81 62.64 -62.82 -34.53
C PHE A 81 61.21 -62.57 -34.06
N GLN A 82 60.94 -61.32 -33.70
CA GLN A 82 59.59 -60.85 -33.45
C GLN A 82 58.78 -60.92 -34.75
N PRO A 83 57.63 -61.61 -34.78
CA PRO A 83 56.73 -61.59 -35.93
C PRO A 83 56.25 -60.17 -36.25
N GLN A 84 55.95 -59.89 -37.52
CA GLN A 84 55.46 -58.57 -37.93
C GLN A 84 54.11 -58.25 -37.27
N ASN A 85 53.90 -56.96 -36.94
CA ASN A 85 52.68 -56.44 -36.30
C ASN A 85 52.33 -57.18 -35.00
N THR A 86 53.35 -57.48 -34.20
CA THR A 86 53.16 -58.05 -32.86
C THR A 86 53.95 -57.27 -31.83
N VAL A 87 53.58 -57.36 -30.56
CA VAL A 87 54.26 -56.78 -29.41
C VAL A 87 54.33 -57.80 -28.27
N THR A 88 55.13 -57.54 -27.23
CA THR A 88 55.21 -58.43 -26.06
C THR A 88 54.21 -58.09 -24.96
N ASN A 89 53.57 -56.91 -25.04
CA ASN A 89 52.60 -56.44 -24.04
C ASN A 89 51.19 -56.85 -24.47
N ASN A 90 50.45 -57.53 -23.61
CA ASN A 90 49.16 -58.15 -23.95
C ASN A 90 47.95 -57.52 -23.24
N LEU A 91 48.13 -56.30 -22.76
CA LEU A 91 47.17 -55.63 -21.88
C LEU A 91 46.18 -54.74 -22.64
N ASP A 92 46.17 -54.83 -23.97
CA ASP A 92 45.23 -54.10 -24.82
C ASP A 92 43.79 -54.59 -24.61
N CYS A 93 42.88 -53.65 -24.31
CA CYS A 93 41.46 -53.94 -24.15
C CYS A 93 40.63 -53.72 -25.43
N ASP A 94 41.14 -53.02 -26.45
CA ASP A 94 40.52 -52.90 -27.78
C ASP A 94 41.57 -52.75 -28.91
N ASP A 95 42.08 -53.89 -29.39
CA ASP A 95 43.05 -54.06 -30.49
C ASP A 95 42.57 -53.55 -31.87
N GLN A 96 41.45 -52.82 -31.94
CA GLN A 96 41.03 -52.09 -33.15
C GLN A 96 41.10 -50.58 -32.98
N ASN A 97 41.42 -50.09 -31.79
CA ASN A 97 41.38 -48.69 -31.42
C ASN A 97 42.62 -48.27 -30.62
N ALA A 98 43.60 -47.70 -31.32
CA ALA A 98 44.87 -47.21 -30.78
C ALA A 98 44.76 -46.10 -29.69
N SER A 99 43.53 -45.68 -29.33
CA SER A 99 43.27 -44.77 -28.20
C SER A 99 42.76 -45.49 -26.95
N VAL A 100 42.72 -46.83 -26.96
CA VAL A 100 42.17 -47.67 -25.90
C VAL A 100 43.23 -48.68 -25.48
N HIS A 101 44.09 -48.27 -24.56
CA HIS A 101 45.20 -49.06 -24.07
C HIS A 101 45.63 -48.64 -22.67
N PRO A 102 46.32 -49.51 -21.91
CA PRO A 102 46.80 -49.19 -20.57
C PRO A 102 47.50 -47.83 -20.46
N GLY A 103 46.96 -46.96 -19.61
CA GLY A 103 47.50 -45.63 -19.32
C GLY A 103 47.28 -44.59 -20.44
N ALA A 104 46.37 -44.82 -21.38
CA ALA A 104 45.85 -43.76 -22.24
C ALA A 104 45.09 -42.72 -21.38
N PRO A 105 44.99 -41.44 -21.78
CA PRO A 105 44.08 -40.51 -21.12
C PRO A 105 42.62 -40.82 -21.46
N GLU A 106 41.74 -40.78 -20.46
CA GLU A 106 40.31 -40.91 -20.69
C GLU A 106 39.75 -39.76 -21.56
N LEU A 107 38.83 -40.11 -22.45
CA LEU A 107 38.05 -39.18 -23.25
C LEU A 107 36.59 -39.26 -22.83
N CYS A 108 35.82 -38.18 -22.98
CA CYS A 108 34.38 -38.21 -22.70
C CYS A 108 33.58 -38.88 -23.82
N ASP A 109 33.88 -40.14 -24.13
CA ASP A 109 33.22 -40.93 -25.17
C ASP A 109 32.51 -42.19 -24.63
N GLY A 110 32.58 -42.42 -23.32
CA GLY A 110 31.91 -43.54 -22.65
C GLY A 110 32.63 -44.87 -22.84
N LEU A 111 33.90 -44.83 -23.24
CA LEU A 111 34.80 -45.97 -23.26
C LEU A 111 35.74 -45.91 -22.06
N ASP A 112 36.31 -47.06 -21.71
CA ASP A 112 37.43 -47.19 -20.76
C ASP A 112 38.70 -47.13 -21.62
N ASN A 113 39.27 -45.94 -21.81
CA ASN A 113 40.41 -45.73 -22.70
C ASN A 113 41.71 -46.27 -22.08
N ASP A 114 41.84 -46.21 -20.76
CA ASP A 114 43.06 -46.58 -20.05
C ASP A 114 43.08 -48.03 -19.54
N CYS A 115 41.99 -48.78 -19.80
CA CYS A 115 41.78 -50.17 -19.45
C CYS A 115 41.86 -50.46 -17.94
N ASP A 116 41.56 -49.49 -17.06
CA ASP A 116 41.58 -49.69 -15.60
C ASP A 116 40.27 -50.28 -15.02
N GLY A 117 39.23 -50.38 -15.84
CA GLY A 117 37.90 -50.88 -15.47
C GLY A 117 36.91 -49.80 -15.03
N GLN A 118 37.29 -48.53 -15.09
CA GLN A 118 36.43 -47.36 -14.94
C GLN A 118 36.22 -46.70 -16.31
N ILE A 119 35.21 -45.83 -16.40
CA ILE A 119 34.86 -45.14 -17.65
C ILE A 119 34.86 -43.66 -17.34
N ASP A 120 35.59 -42.88 -18.13
CA ASP A 120 35.69 -41.42 -18.07
C ASP A 120 36.11 -40.87 -16.68
N GLU A 121 36.88 -41.60 -15.88
CA GLU A 121 37.13 -41.28 -14.46
C GLU A 121 38.16 -40.17 -14.21
N ASP A 122 38.99 -39.84 -15.20
CA ASP A 122 39.90 -38.68 -15.15
C ASP A 122 39.14 -37.34 -15.11
N PHE A 123 37.87 -37.31 -15.50
CA PHE A 123 37.04 -36.11 -15.45
C PHE A 123 36.41 -35.93 -14.07
N PRO A 124 36.37 -34.71 -13.52
CA PRO A 124 35.83 -34.49 -12.18
C PRO A 124 34.37 -34.94 -12.08
N LEU A 125 34.05 -35.68 -11.03
CA LEU A 125 32.69 -36.00 -10.67
C LEU A 125 32.00 -34.75 -10.12
N VAL A 126 31.05 -34.20 -10.88
CA VAL A 126 30.28 -33.01 -10.50
C VAL A 126 28.90 -33.45 -10.02
N THR A 127 28.44 -32.84 -8.93
CA THR A 127 27.07 -33.01 -8.44
C THR A 127 26.18 -31.93 -9.04
N TYR A 128 25.09 -32.36 -9.65
CA TYR A 128 24.05 -31.52 -10.22
C TYR A 128 22.72 -31.75 -9.49
N TYR A 129 21.81 -30.79 -9.58
CA TYR A 129 20.51 -30.74 -8.92
C TYR A 129 19.46 -30.46 -9.97
N PHE A 130 18.32 -31.14 -9.94
CA PHE A 130 17.24 -30.87 -10.89
C PHE A 130 16.73 -29.45 -10.70
N ASP A 131 16.56 -28.75 -11.82
CA ASP A 131 15.98 -27.41 -11.93
C ASP A 131 14.65 -27.60 -12.68
N VAL A 132 13.58 -27.75 -11.91
CA VAL A 132 12.29 -28.20 -12.45
C VAL A 132 11.49 -27.05 -13.06
N ASP A 133 11.66 -25.83 -12.57
CA ASP A 133 10.95 -24.63 -13.03
C ASP A 133 11.77 -23.71 -13.95
N GLY A 134 13.08 -23.91 -14.03
CA GLY A 134 13.99 -23.30 -15.00
C GLY A 134 14.60 -21.97 -14.56
N ASP A 135 14.73 -21.70 -13.26
CA ASP A 135 15.27 -20.43 -12.76
C ASP A 135 16.81 -20.42 -12.56
N GLY A 136 17.46 -21.58 -12.69
CA GLY A 136 18.90 -21.74 -12.52
C GLY A 136 19.35 -22.21 -11.13
N TYR A 137 18.42 -22.42 -10.21
CA TYR A 137 18.60 -23.07 -8.93
C TYR A 137 17.91 -24.44 -8.98
N GLY A 138 18.40 -25.38 -8.16
CA GLY A 138 17.86 -26.73 -8.18
C GLY A 138 17.64 -27.28 -6.78
N SER A 139 16.78 -28.29 -6.69
CA SER A 139 16.42 -28.88 -5.41
C SER A 139 17.53 -29.73 -4.79
N PRO A 140 17.85 -29.58 -3.49
CA PRO A 140 18.82 -30.43 -2.80
C PRO A 140 18.35 -31.88 -2.58
N ASN A 141 17.07 -32.18 -2.84
CA ASN A 141 16.44 -33.44 -2.42
C ASN A 141 16.78 -34.67 -3.27
N ASN A 142 17.36 -34.50 -4.45
CA ASN A 142 17.77 -35.62 -5.32
C ASN A 142 18.95 -35.25 -6.24
N PRO A 143 20.18 -35.19 -5.70
CA PRO A 143 21.35 -34.86 -6.51
C PRO A 143 21.68 -35.97 -7.51
N VAL A 144 22.08 -35.57 -8.72
CA VAL A 144 22.61 -36.45 -9.76
C VAL A 144 24.10 -36.18 -9.93
N GLN A 145 24.92 -37.23 -9.86
CA GLN A 145 26.34 -37.10 -10.13
C GLN A 145 26.62 -37.51 -11.56
N ALA A 146 27.40 -36.71 -12.27
CA ALA A 146 27.82 -37.00 -13.62
C ALA A 146 29.27 -36.55 -13.82
N ARG A 147 29.96 -37.26 -14.71
CA ARG A 147 31.24 -36.84 -15.28
C ARG A 147 30.98 -36.34 -16.70
N CYS A 148 31.92 -35.56 -17.24
CA CYS A 148 31.94 -35.07 -18.62
C CYS A 148 30.85 -34.06 -19.00
N PHE A 149 29.58 -34.45 -18.87
CA PHE A 149 28.45 -33.68 -19.35
C PHE A 149 27.44 -33.46 -18.23
N GLN A 150 26.92 -32.23 -18.18
CA GLN A 150 25.81 -31.88 -17.32
C GLN A 150 24.52 -32.59 -17.80
N PRO A 151 23.83 -33.33 -16.92
CA PRO A 151 22.53 -33.92 -17.26
C PRO A 151 21.51 -32.84 -17.63
N GLN A 152 20.55 -33.18 -18.49
CA GLN A 152 19.49 -32.25 -18.89
C GLN A 152 18.63 -31.82 -17.70
N ASN A 153 18.18 -30.56 -17.70
CA ASN A 153 17.35 -29.95 -16.66
C ASN A 153 17.95 -30.06 -15.26
N THR A 154 19.27 -29.88 -15.17
CA THR A 154 19.97 -29.81 -13.89
C THR A 154 20.84 -28.58 -13.83
N VAL A 155 21.24 -28.15 -12.64
CA VAL A 155 22.16 -27.04 -12.36
C VAL A 155 23.12 -27.43 -11.23
N THR A 156 24.18 -26.66 -11.01
CA THR A 156 25.13 -26.92 -9.92
C THR A 156 24.75 -26.22 -8.60
N ASN A 157 23.80 -25.29 -8.64
CA ASN A 157 23.35 -24.54 -7.48
C ASN A 157 22.15 -25.24 -6.84
N ASN A 158 22.22 -25.52 -5.54
CA ASN A 158 21.22 -26.33 -4.82
C ASN A 158 20.40 -25.56 -3.78
N LEU A 159 20.39 -24.23 -3.91
CA LEU A 159 19.84 -23.33 -2.90
C LEU A 159 18.38 -22.97 -3.15
N ASP A 160 17.72 -23.65 -4.08
CA ASP A 160 16.31 -23.44 -4.39
C ASP A 160 15.42 -23.84 -3.19
N CYS A 161 14.56 -22.92 -2.76
CA CYS A 161 13.62 -23.15 -1.68
C CYS A 161 12.21 -23.58 -2.16
N ASP A 162 11.87 -23.42 -3.44
CA ASP A 162 10.65 -23.97 -4.06
C ASP A 162 10.85 -24.31 -5.55
N ASP A 163 11.33 -25.53 -5.81
CA ASP A 163 11.60 -26.16 -7.12
C ASP A 163 10.36 -26.33 -8.03
N GLN A 164 9.22 -25.73 -7.69
CA GLN A 164 8.04 -25.66 -8.56
C GLN A 164 7.70 -24.21 -8.96
N ASN A 165 8.44 -23.23 -8.46
CA ASN A 165 8.15 -21.82 -8.60
C ASN A 165 9.42 -21.01 -8.88
N ALA A 166 9.66 -20.75 -10.17
CA ALA A 166 10.81 -19.99 -10.69
C ALA A 166 10.92 -18.53 -10.19
N SER A 167 9.98 -18.07 -9.34
CA SER A 167 10.05 -16.76 -8.68
C SER A 167 10.50 -16.86 -7.21
N VAL A 168 10.88 -18.05 -6.75
CA VAL A 168 11.21 -18.35 -5.35
C VAL A 168 12.58 -19.02 -5.30
N HIS A 169 13.62 -18.18 -5.31
CA HIS A 169 15.00 -18.62 -5.32
C HIS A 169 15.91 -17.55 -4.70
N PRO A 170 17.12 -17.93 -4.23
CA PRO A 170 18.06 -16.98 -3.63
C PRO A 170 18.29 -15.72 -4.46
N GLY A 171 18.05 -14.56 -3.83
CA GLY A 171 18.24 -13.24 -4.45
C GLY A 171 17.20 -12.86 -5.51
N ALA A 172 16.06 -13.56 -5.59
CA ALA A 172 14.89 -13.05 -6.29
C ALA A 172 14.38 -11.76 -5.60
N PRO A 173 13.75 -10.82 -6.32
CA PRO A 173 13.07 -9.70 -5.67
C PRO A 173 11.79 -10.18 -4.97
N GLU A 174 11.52 -9.68 -3.76
CA GLU A 174 10.26 -9.95 -3.07
C GLU A 174 9.05 -9.38 -3.83
N LEU A 175 7.98 -10.17 -3.87
CA LEU A 175 6.66 -9.78 -4.37
C LEU A 175 5.70 -9.73 -3.20
N CYS A 176 4.71 -8.83 -3.22
CA CYS A 176 3.66 -8.78 -2.20
C CYS A 176 2.64 -9.93 -2.33
N ASP A 177 3.09 -11.18 -2.25
CA ASP A 177 2.27 -12.39 -2.35
C ASP A 177 2.33 -13.26 -1.08
N GLY A 178 3.10 -12.84 -0.07
CA GLY A 178 3.22 -13.54 1.21
C GLY A 178 4.11 -14.78 1.15
N LEU A 179 4.90 -14.92 0.10
CA LEU A 179 6.00 -15.87 -0.01
C LEU A 179 7.32 -15.20 0.36
N ASP A 180 8.30 -16.03 0.71
CA ASP A 180 9.71 -15.65 0.85
C ASP A 180 10.33 -15.94 -0.52
N ASN A 181 10.37 -14.94 -1.42
CA ASN A 181 10.82 -15.14 -2.80
C ASN A 181 12.34 -15.28 -2.86
N ASP A 182 13.08 -14.61 -1.99
CA ASP A 182 14.54 -14.58 -2.01
C ASP A 182 15.21 -15.63 -1.09
N CYS A 183 14.40 -16.43 -0.41
CA CYS A 183 14.80 -17.51 0.49
C CYS A 183 15.65 -17.03 1.69
N ASP A 184 15.55 -15.78 2.14
CA ASP A 184 16.33 -15.25 3.28
C ASP A 184 15.70 -15.54 4.66
N GLY A 185 14.46 -16.07 4.67
CA GLY A 185 13.68 -16.38 5.87
C GLY A 185 12.77 -15.25 6.35
N GLN A 186 12.70 -14.14 5.62
CA GLN A 186 11.73 -13.06 5.78
C GLN A 186 10.70 -13.15 4.64
N ILE A 187 9.60 -12.40 4.78
CA ILE A 187 8.49 -12.41 3.82
C ILE A 187 8.20 -10.95 3.50
N ASP A 188 8.18 -10.60 2.21
CA ASP A 188 7.85 -9.29 1.68
C ASP A 188 8.72 -8.14 2.26
N GLU A 189 9.98 -8.38 2.66
CA GLU A 189 10.78 -7.43 3.44
C GLU A 189 11.40 -6.28 2.64
N ASP A 190 11.50 -6.42 1.32
CA ASP A 190 11.91 -5.32 0.40
C ASP A 190 10.89 -4.17 0.37
N PHE A 191 9.66 -4.39 0.83
CA PHE A 191 8.64 -3.35 0.88
C PHE A 191 8.73 -2.53 2.17
N PRO A 192 8.56 -1.21 2.12
CA PRO A 192 8.69 -0.38 3.31
C PRO A 192 7.72 -0.80 4.41
N LEU A 193 8.24 -0.94 5.63
CA LEU A 193 7.42 -1.15 6.82
C LEU A 193 6.71 0.16 7.17
N ILE A 194 5.38 0.19 7.00
CA ILE A 194 4.54 1.35 7.29
C ILE A 194 3.79 1.09 8.59
N THR A 195 3.75 2.10 9.45
CA THR A 195 2.91 2.08 10.65
C THR A 195 1.54 2.67 10.31
N TYR A 196 0.50 1.89 10.54
CA TYR A 196 -0.90 2.28 10.46
C TYR A 196 -1.52 2.31 11.86
N TYR A 197 -2.68 2.95 11.98
CA TYR A 197 -3.40 3.16 13.22
C TYR A 197 -4.86 2.78 13.00
N PHE A 198 -5.46 2.06 13.94
CA PHE A 198 -6.88 1.72 13.85
C PHE A 198 -7.72 2.99 13.81
N ASP A 199 -8.65 3.02 12.86
CA ASP A 199 -9.66 4.07 12.67
C ASP A 199 -11.01 3.43 13.03
N VAL A 200 -11.40 3.55 14.29
CA VAL A 200 -12.53 2.81 14.86
C VAL A 200 -13.88 3.41 14.45
N ASP A 201 -13.93 4.73 14.20
CA ASP A 201 -15.16 5.44 13.86
C ASP A 201 -15.29 5.82 12.37
N GLY A 202 -14.22 5.67 11.59
CA GLY A 202 -14.20 5.74 10.13
C GLY A 202 -14.01 7.15 9.55
N ASP A 203 -13.35 8.07 10.26
CA ASP A 203 -13.18 9.45 9.82
C ASP A 203 -11.88 9.74 9.05
N GLY A 204 -10.97 8.76 8.97
CA GLY A 204 -9.69 8.88 8.28
C GLY A 204 -8.50 9.22 9.19
N TYR A 205 -8.72 9.39 10.49
CA TYR A 205 -7.69 9.54 11.52
C TYR A 205 -7.75 8.32 12.44
N GLY A 206 -6.57 7.90 12.91
CA GLY A 206 -6.46 6.69 13.71
C GLY A 206 -5.83 6.95 15.06
N ASN A 207 -6.03 6.01 15.97
CA ASN A 207 -5.58 6.09 17.35
C ASN A 207 -4.06 6.00 17.50
N PRO A 208 -3.37 7.05 17.99
CA PRO A 208 -1.91 7.03 18.15
C PRO A 208 -1.40 5.98 19.15
N ASN A 209 -2.25 5.46 20.04
CA ASN A 209 -1.88 4.48 21.06
C ASN A 209 -2.02 3.02 20.59
N SER A 210 -2.57 2.79 19.40
CA SER A 210 -2.80 1.45 18.84
C SER A 210 -2.16 1.29 17.45
N PRO A 211 -0.81 1.43 17.34
CA PRO A 211 -0.14 1.25 16.06
C PRO A 211 -0.09 -0.23 15.66
N ILE A 212 -0.23 -0.48 14.36
CA ILE A 212 0.06 -1.75 13.72
C ILE A 212 1.04 -1.51 12.58
N GLN A 213 2.06 -2.37 12.47
CA GLN A 213 3.01 -2.30 11.37
C GLN A 213 2.64 -3.33 10.31
N ALA A 214 2.65 -2.91 9.05
CA ALA A 214 2.41 -3.78 7.92
C ALA A 214 3.30 -3.39 6.75
N ARG A 215 3.64 -4.38 5.94
CA ARG A 215 4.26 -4.20 4.63
C ARG A 215 3.21 -4.49 3.57
N CYS A 216 3.44 -4.01 2.34
CA CYS A 216 2.63 -4.29 1.14
C CYS A 216 1.17 -3.80 1.11
N PHE A 217 0.40 -4.09 2.15
CA PHE A 217 -1.03 -3.82 2.23
C PHE A 217 -1.34 -2.91 3.41
N VAL A 218 -2.44 -2.16 3.26
CA VAL A 218 -3.05 -1.42 4.37
C VAL A 218 -3.93 -2.40 5.14
N PRO A 219 -3.67 -2.66 6.44
CA PRO A 219 -4.57 -3.47 7.25
C PRO A 219 -5.99 -2.90 7.25
N ILE A 220 -6.99 -3.77 7.15
CA ILE A 220 -8.40 -3.34 7.10
C ILE A 220 -8.76 -2.58 8.39
N GLY A 221 -9.44 -1.44 8.24
CA GLY A 221 -9.86 -0.60 9.37
C GLY A 221 -8.71 0.22 9.97
N THR A 222 -7.67 0.51 9.18
CA THR A 222 -6.54 1.34 9.62
C THR A 222 -6.23 2.46 8.63
N VAL A 223 -5.59 3.50 9.13
CA VAL A 223 -5.15 4.69 8.38
C VAL A 223 -3.72 5.06 8.76
N SER A 224 -3.02 5.80 7.90
CA SER A 224 -1.63 6.22 8.18
C SER A 224 -1.54 7.47 9.07
N ASN A 225 -2.65 8.18 9.28
CA ASN A 225 -2.70 9.41 10.06
C ASN A 225 -3.10 9.10 11.50
N ASN A 226 -2.32 9.53 12.48
CA ASN A 226 -2.48 9.17 13.89
C ASN A 226 -2.95 10.31 14.80
N LEU A 227 -3.52 11.36 14.20
CA LEU A 227 -3.79 12.61 14.88
C LEU A 227 -5.20 12.66 15.50
N ASP A 228 -5.90 11.53 15.57
CA ASP A 228 -7.23 11.44 16.16
C ASP A 228 -7.19 11.72 17.68
N CYS A 229 -8.05 12.63 18.14
CA CYS A 229 -8.20 12.94 19.55
C CYS A 229 -9.40 12.25 20.24
N ASP A 230 -10.34 11.65 19.50
CA ASP A 230 -11.38 10.75 20.04
C ASP A 230 -11.81 9.68 19.01
N ASP A 231 -11.07 8.58 19.00
CA ASP A 231 -11.25 7.35 18.20
C ASP A 231 -12.59 6.60 18.42
N ASN A 232 -13.57 7.18 19.11
CA ASN A 232 -14.92 6.63 19.17
C ASN A 232 -15.96 7.58 18.58
N ASN A 233 -15.53 8.70 18.00
CA ASN A 233 -16.39 9.76 17.54
C ASN A 233 -15.81 10.50 16.31
N ALA A 234 -16.27 10.07 15.13
CA ALA A 234 -15.92 10.60 13.81
C ALA A 234 -16.20 12.11 13.58
N ALA A 235 -16.72 12.83 14.57
CA ALA A 235 -16.88 14.28 14.54
C ALA A 235 -15.73 15.03 15.24
N ILE A 236 -14.87 14.32 15.98
CA ILE A 236 -13.81 14.88 16.80
C ILE A 236 -12.46 14.44 16.22
N HIS A 237 -11.95 15.24 15.29
CA HIS A 237 -10.73 14.93 14.57
C HIS A 237 -10.06 16.20 14.04
N PRO A 238 -8.76 16.15 13.70
CA PRO A 238 -8.05 17.31 13.15
C PRO A 238 -8.79 17.97 11.99
N GLY A 239 -9.04 19.28 12.14
CA GLY A 239 -9.70 20.09 11.12
C GLY A 239 -11.23 19.90 11.01
N ALA A 240 -11.87 19.20 11.96
CA ALA A 240 -13.32 19.20 12.08
C ALA A 240 -13.89 20.62 12.29
N THR A 241 -15.20 20.78 12.11
CA THR A 241 -15.86 22.06 12.37
C THR A 241 -16.40 22.08 13.80
N GLU A 242 -15.98 23.09 14.58
CA GLU A 242 -16.43 23.29 15.96
C GLU A 242 -17.95 23.31 16.13
N ILE A 243 -18.45 22.50 17.07
CA ILE A 243 -19.85 22.46 17.49
C ILE A 243 -20.02 23.33 18.75
N CYS A 244 -20.24 24.63 18.51
CA CYS A 244 -20.36 25.63 19.56
C CYS A 244 -21.23 25.24 20.78
N GLY A 245 -20.61 25.22 21.95
CA GLY A 245 -21.23 25.03 23.27
C GLY A 245 -21.34 23.59 23.73
N ASN A 246 -20.65 22.65 23.07
CA ASN A 246 -20.49 21.28 23.54
C ASN A 246 -19.33 21.15 24.57
N GLY A 247 -18.41 22.13 24.64
CA GLY A 247 -17.25 22.10 25.54
C GLY A 247 -16.18 21.08 25.14
N ILE A 248 -16.17 20.65 23.88
CA ILE A 248 -15.22 19.71 23.30
C ILE A 248 -14.36 20.49 22.29
N ASP A 249 -13.08 20.12 22.15
CA ASP A 249 -12.20 20.58 21.06
C ASP A 249 -12.44 19.63 19.88
N ASP A 250 -13.44 19.95 19.05
CA ASP A 250 -13.86 19.04 17.97
C ASP A 250 -12.75 18.89 16.92
N ASN A 251 -11.91 19.91 16.73
CA ASN A 251 -10.89 19.92 15.67
C ASN A 251 -9.47 19.60 16.15
N CYS A 252 -9.32 19.19 17.41
CA CYS A 252 -8.08 18.79 18.06
C CYS A 252 -6.94 19.84 17.99
N ASN A 253 -7.24 21.15 17.93
CA ASN A 253 -6.21 22.19 17.83
C ASN A 253 -5.75 22.77 19.17
N GLY A 254 -6.31 22.29 20.28
CA GLY A 254 -6.06 22.75 21.65
C GLY A 254 -6.91 23.94 22.08
N GLN A 255 -7.90 24.34 21.29
CA GLN A 255 -8.89 25.37 21.61
C GLN A 255 -10.28 24.72 21.66
N ILE A 256 -11.14 25.23 22.54
CA ILE A 256 -12.51 24.73 22.69
C ILE A 256 -13.46 25.81 22.20
N ASP A 257 -14.39 25.46 21.32
CA ASP A 257 -15.48 26.32 20.85
C ASP A 257 -15.02 27.63 20.16
N GLU A 258 -13.89 27.62 19.44
CA GLU A 258 -13.40 28.81 18.74
C GLU A 258 -14.17 29.11 17.44
N ASN A 259 -13.95 30.31 16.88
CA ASN A 259 -14.58 30.77 15.62
C ASN A 259 -16.13 30.77 15.59
N CYS A 260 -16.78 30.60 16.75
CA CYS A 260 -18.24 30.63 16.92
C CYS A 260 -18.92 31.99 16.69
N THR A 261 -18.15 33.05 16.41
CA THR A 261 -18.61 34.43 16.24
C THR A 261 -19.27 34.74 14.89
N ASN A 262 -19.16 33.87 13.88
CA ASN A 262 -19.48 34.26 12.50
C ASN A 262 -20.96 34.20 12.07
N ASN A 263 -21.95 34.11 12.98
CA ASN A 263 -23.35 34.23 12.54
C ASN A 263 -24.40 34.69 13.57
N ILE A 264 -24.00 35.15 14.76
CA ILE A 264 -24.98 35.74 15.70
C ILE A 264 -25.29 37.16 15.22
N ARG A 265 -26.55 37.45 14.95
CA ARG A 265 -27.01 38.75 14.45
C ARG A 265 -28.08 39.33 15.37
N PHE A 266 -28.01 40.63 15.63
CA PHE A 266 -29.09 41.38 16.24
C PHE A 266 -30.23 41.61 15.24
N THR A 267 -31.45 41.60 15.76
CA THR A 267 -32.65 42.08 15.05
C THR A 267 -33.50 42.87 16.02
N ILE A 268 -34.06 43.97 15.55
CA ILE A 268 -35.08 44.78 16.20
C ILE A 268 -36.16 45.06 15.16
N ALA A 269 -37.41 45.22 15.57
CA ALA A 269 -38.52 45.46 14.65
C ALA A 269 -39.27 46.73 15.04
N ASP A 270 -39.83 47.39 14.03
CA ASP A 270 -40.71 48.54 14.20
C ASP A 270 -41.91 48.22 15.08
N LYS A 271 -42.43 49.25 15.73
CA LYS A 271 -43.55 49.12 16.65
C LYS A 271 -44.42 50.36 16.58
N ALA A 272 -45.73 50.17 16.51
CA ALA A 272 -46.70 51.24 16.65
C ALA A 272 -47.52 51.09 17.94
N LYS A 273 -47.92 52.21 18.54
CA LYS A 273 -48.73 52.23 19.76
C LYS A 273 -49.59 53.49 19.78
N LEU A 274 -50.86 53.35 20.19
CA LEU A 274 -51.72 54.51 20.48
C LEU A 274 -51.16 55.31 21.65
N GLU A 275 -51.19 56.64 21.54
CA GLU A 275 -50.67 57.53 22.56
C GLU A 275 -51.51 57.51 23.85
N GLY A 276 -52.83 57.53 23.73
CA GLY A 276 -53.76 57.61 24.85
C GLY A 276 -53.59 58.89 25.67
N ASN A 277 -54.43 59.05 26.70
CA ASN A 277 -54.50 60.32 27.46
C ASN A 277 -53.54 60.43 28.66
N GLY A 278 -52.38 59.81 28.57
CA GLY A 278 -51.36 59.86 29.62
C GLY A 278 -50.23 58.86 29.36
N PRO A 279 -49.19 58.81 30.21
CA PRO A 279 -47.98 58.05 29.91
C PRO A 279 -48.23 56.57 29.58
N ARG A 280 -47.74 56.11 28.42
CA ARG A 280 -47.80 54.72 27.95
C ARG A 280 -46.42 54.18 27.69
N THR A 281 -46.28 52.85 27.71
CA THR A 281 -45.01 52.20 27.35
C THR A 281 -45.15 51.50 26.00
N ILE A 282 -44.18 51.76 25.12
CA ILE A 282 -43.93 50.99 23.91
C ILE A 282 -42.67 50.13 24.09
N SER A 283 -42.78 48.84 23.78
CA SER A 283 -41.73 47.84 24.03
C SER A 283 -41.18 47.28 22.72
N PHE A 284 -39.88 47.49 22.50
CA PHE A 284 -39.11 46.94 21.39
C PHE A 284 -38.32 45.72 21.86
N ILE A 285 -38.47 44.60 21.16
CA ILE A 285 -37.76 43.35 21.49
C ILE A 285 -36.55 43.24 20.58
N VAL A 286 -35.36 43.26 21.17
CA VAL A 286 -34.11 42.97 20.48
C VAL A 286 -33.81 41.48 20.61
N LYS A 287 -33.56 40.80 19.49
CA LYS A 287 -33.34 39.35 19.44
C LYS A 287 -31.98 38.99 18.85
N LEU A 288 -31.40 37.91 19.34
CA LEU A 288 -30.28 37.22 18.70
C LEU A 288 -30.79 36.11 17.75
N SER A 289 -30.14 35.97 16.59
CA SER A 289 -30.45 34.91 15.60
C SER A 289 -30.37 33.51 16.23
N LYS A 290 -29.34 33.23 17.03
CA LYS A 290 -29.17 32.03 17.85
C LYS A 290 -28.67 32.37 19.26
N ALA A 291 -28.72 31.42 20.19
CA ALA A 291 -28.13 31.61 21.52
C ALA A 291 -26.59 31.72 21.41
N SER A 292 -25.98 32.51 22.29
CA SER A 292 -24.52 32.62 22.44
C SER A 292 -24.07 31.90 23.71
N THR A 293 -22.86 31.33 23.70
CA THR A 293 -22.16 30.83 24.91
C THR A 293 -21.41 31.94 25.63
N GLN A 294 -21.16 33.06 24.95
CA GLN A 294 -20.49 34.24 25.50
C GLN A 294 -21.51 35.33 25.84
N THR A 295 -21.12 36.26 26.70
CA THR A 295 -21.93 37.46 26.97
C THR A 295 -21.98 38.34 25.71
N VAL A 296 -23.18 38.71 25.28
CA VAL A 296 -23.42 39.56 24.09
C VAL A 296 -23.99 40.91 24.53
N GLN A 297 -23.48 42.01 23.98
CA GLN A 297 -23.91 43.36 24.35
C GLN A 297 -24.21 44.24 23.14
N VAL A 298 -25.15 45.18 23.30
CA VAL A 298 -25.42 46.25 22.33
C VAL A 298 -25.95 47.49 23.04
N SER A 299 -25.44 48.66 22.67
CA SER A 299 -25.93 49.95 23.17
C SER A 299 -27.14 50.41 22.36
N TYR A 300 -28.04 51.19 22.97
CA TYR A 300 -29.18 51.78 22.28
C TYR A 300 -29.40 53.25 22.69
N ALA A 301 -29.96 54.03 21.77
CA ALA A 301 -30.40 55.41 22.00
C ALA A 301 -31.66 55.73 21.18
N THR A 302 -32.60 56.45 21.78
CA THR A 302 -33.75 57.04 21.05
C THR A 302 -33.33 58.30 20.29
N GLN A 303 -33.89 58.54 19.11
CA GLN A 303 -33.66 59.74 18.31
C GLN A 303 -34.97 60.32 17.77
N ASN A 304 -35.11 61.65 17.84
CA ASN A 304 -36.29 62.35 17.33
C ASN A 304 -36.46 62.10 15.81
N SER A 305 -37.72 62.08 15.38
CA SER A 305 -38.08 62.19 13.96
C SER A 305 -39.21 63.21 13.81
N THR A 306 -40.46 62.80 13.60
CA THR A 306 -41.60 63.72 13.71
C THR A 306 -42.03 63.92 15.17
N ALA A 307 -41.95 62.86 15.98
CA ALA A 307 -42.08 62.93 17.43
C ALA A 307 -40.77 63.46 18.05
N LEU A 308 -40.92 64.37 19.01
CA LEU A 308 -39.87 65.03 19.77
C LEU A 308 -39.78 64.47 21.19
N ALA A 309 -38.56 64.22 21.65
CA ALA A 309 -38.32 63.88 23.04
C ALA A 309 -38.73 65.02 23.98
N GLY A 310 -39.52 64.70 25.01
CA GLY A 310 -40.10 65.64 25.95
C GLY A 310 -41.62 65.69 25.77
N PRO A 311 -42.13 66.34 24.71
CA PRO A 311 -43.56 66.38 24.41
C PRO A 311 -44.15 65.00 24.15
N ASP A 312 -43.58 64.23 23.21
CA ASP A 312 -44.27 63.06 22.64
C ASP A 312 -43.77 61.73 23.22
N TYR A 313 -42.48 61.69 23.60
CA TYR A 313 -41.88 60.54 24.27
C TYR A 313 -40.71 60.93 25.18
N THR A 314 -40.33 60.06 26.10
CA THR A 314 -39.15 60.28 26.95
C THR A 314 -37.90 59.68 26.31
N ALA A 315 -36.88 60.52 26.04
CA ALA A 315 -35.61 60.06 25.51
C ALA A 315 -34.96 59.00 26.41
N LYS A 316 -34.37 57.98 25.81
CA LYS A 316 -33.77 56.86 26.53
C LYS A 316 -32.49 56.36 25.85
N THR A 317 -31.49 56.08 26.67
CA THR A 317 -30.24 55.42 26.26
C THR A 317 -29.90 54.29 27.22
N GLY A 318 -29.12 53.31 26.78
CA GLY A 318 -28.62 52.25 27.66
C GLY A 318 -27.84 51.17 26.92
N THR A 319 -27.50 50.10 27.63
CA THR A 319 -26.87 48.89 27.06
C THR A 319 -27.70 47.67 27.42
N LEU A 320 -28.01 46.84 26.42
CA LEU A 320 -28.60 45.53 26.61
C LEU A 320 -27.48 44.50 26.78
N THR A 321 -27.57 43.70 27.84
CA THR A 321 -26.67 42.55 28.07
C THR A 321 -27.48 41.26 27.95
N PHE A 322 -27.02 40.36 27.09
CA PHE A 322 -27.54 39.01 26.94
C PHE A 322 -26.53 38.06 27.60
N ALA A 323 -26.93 37.47 28.72
CA ALA A 323 -26.16 36.40 29.36
C ALA A 323 -26.11 35.17 28.42
N PRO A 324 -25.13 34.26 28.58
CA PRO A 324 -25.08 33.01 27.83
C PRO A 324 -26.44 32.29 27.80
N GLY A 325 -26.86 31.82 26.62
CA GLY A 325 -28.16 31.18 26.39
C GLY A 325 -29.35 32.14 26.18
N VAL A 326 -29.26 33.41 26.60
CA VAL A 326 -30.36 34.39 26.50
C VAL A 326 -30.45 34.96 25.09
N ARG A 327 -31.66 34.95 24.51
CA ARG A 327 -31.88 35.36 23.09
C ARG A 327 -32.71 36.63 22.91
N LYS A 328 -33.33 37.16 23.95
CA LYS A 328 -34.26 38.30 23.86
C LYS A 328 -34.03 39.27 25.01
N GLN A 329 -34.01 40.55 24.70
CA GLN A 329 -34.05 41.65 25.66
C GLN A 329 -35.03 42.72 25.17
N THR A 330 -35.52 43.56 26.07
CA THR A 330 -36.57 44.53 25.77
C THR A 330 -36.14 45.95 26.10
N ILE A 331 -36.33 46.86 25.15
CA ILE A 331 -36.23 48.31 25.36
C ILE A 331 -37.64 48.84 25.55
N ASN A 332 -37.89 49.44 26.72
CA ASN A 332 -39.15 50.11 27.04
C ASN A 332 -38.98 51.62 26.93
N VAL A 333 -39.72 52.26 26.03
CA VAL A 333 -39.78 53.73 25.88
C VAL A 333 -41.14 54.21 26.35
N THR A 334 -41.16 55.34 27.07
CA THR A 334 -42.39 55.98 27.52
C THR A 334 -42.87 56.96 26.45
N ILE A 335 -44.10 56.80 25.99
CA ILE A 335 -44.88 57.74 25.16
C ILE A 335 -45.67 58.63 26.11
N ASN A 336 -45.71 59.92 25.81
CA ASN A 336 -46.31 60.96 26.65
C ASN A 336 -47.64 61.45 26.03
N GLY A 337 -48.60 60.56 25.84
CA GLY A 337 -49.86 60.93 25.18
C GLY A 337 -50.72 61.89 26.00
N ASP A 338 -51.55 62.67 25.31
CA ASP A 338 -52.42 63.67 25.92
C ASP A 338 -53.86 63.72 25.35
N ARG A 339 -54.40 64.92 25.09
CA ARG A 339 -55.75 65.14 24.55
C ARG A 339 -55.76 66.06 23.34
N ILE A 340 -54.58 66.43 22.85
CA ILE A 340 -54.37 67.35 21.75
C ILE A 340 -54.42 66.53 20.47
N VAL A 341 -55.20 67.00 19.50
CA VAL A 341 -55.28 66.31 18.21
C VAL A 341 -54.01 66.61 17.41
N GLU A 342 -53.18 65.58 17.25
CA GLU A 342 -51.92 65.62 16.52
C GLU A 342 -51.94 64.67 15.32
N PRO A 343 -51.04 64.80 14.32
CA PRO A 343 -50.85 63.74 13.33
C PRO A 343 -50.20 62.50 13.97
N ASP A 344 -50.24 61.35 13.30
CA ASP A 344 -49.39 60.21 13.69
C ASP A 344 -47.91 60.60 13.57
N GLU A 345 -47.14 60.29 14.60
CA GLU A 345 -45.74 60.69 14.69
C GLU A 345 -44.79 59.50 14.85
N THR A 346 -43.50 59.73 14.64
CA THR A 346 -42.46 58.69 14.67
C THR A 346 -41.21 59.15 15.41
N PHE A 347 -40.54 58.22 16.06
CA PHE A 347 -39.17 58.36 16.58
C PHE A 347 -38.36 57.08 16.25
N ARG A 348 -37.03 57.13 16.38
CA ARG A 348 -36.14 55.99 16.09
C ARG A 348 -35.51 55.41 17.35
N ILE A 349 -35.24 54.11 17.34
CA ILE A 349 -34.31 53.41 18.23
C ILE A 349 -33.06 53.05 17.42
N LEU A 350 -31.91 53.59 17.80
CA LEU A 350 -30.63 53.29 17.18
C LEU A 350 -29.82 52.36 18.08
N LEU A 351 -29.45 51.18 17.56
CA LEU A 351 -28.53 50.23 18.16
C LEU A 351 -27.10 50.55 17.71
N SER A 352 -26.12 50.36 18.60
CA SER A 352 -24.72 50.68 18.34
C SER A 352 -23.77 49.84 19.22
N ASN A 353 -22.47 49.89 18.90
CA ASN A 353 -21.40 49.24 19.67
C ASN A 353 -21.69 47.76 20.01
N PRO A 354 -21.99 46.90 19.00
CA PRO A 354 -22.26 45.50 19.27
C PRO A 354 -20.99 44.78 19.74
N VAL A 355 -21.13 43.86 20.70
CA VAL A 355 -20.06 42.98 21.20
C VAL A 355 -20.53 41.53 21.05
N ASN A 356 -19.69 40.69 20.43
CA ASN A 356 -19.94 39.25 20.21
C ASN A 356 -21.17 38.91 19.34
N ALA A 357 -21.68 39.87 18.57
CA ALA A 357 -22.70 39.67 17.54
C ALA A 357 -22.59 40.74 16.45
N ALA A 358 -23.05 40.44 15.24
CA ALA A 358 -23.15 41.40 14.15
C ALA A 358 -24.45 42.22 14.26
N LEU A 359 -24.41 43.47 13.81
CA LEU A 359 -25.56 44.38 13.78
C LEU A 359 -25.89 44.74 12.32
N PRO A 360 -26.56 43.85 11.57
CA PRO A 360 -26.89 44.09 10.17
C PRO A 360 -27.99 45.16 10.02
N ASP A 361 -28.93 45.19 10.96
CA ASP A 361 -29.97 46.21 11.08
C ASP A 361 -29.92 46.76 12.51
N GLY A 362 -29.59 48.05 12.60
CA GLY A 362 -29.41 48.76 13.85
C GLY A 362 -30.55 49.73 14.16
N GLU A 363 -31.66 49.69 13.43
CA GLU A 363 -32.71 50.70 13.56
C GLU A 363 -34.09 50.07 13.76
N ALA A 364 -34.91 50.71 14.60
CA ALA A 364 -36.36 50.46 14.60
C ALA A 364 -37.12 51.77 14.72
N ILE A 365 -38.25 51.84 14.03
CA ILE A 365 -39.18 52.96 14.03
C ILE A 365 -40.26 52.71 15.07
N GLY A 366 -40.40 53.66 16.00
CA GLY A 366 -41.53 53.76 16.91
C GLY A 366 -42.57 54.73 16.38
N THR A 367 -43.79 54.26 16.10
CA THR A 367 -44.92 55.09 15.67
C THR A 367 -45.85 55.35 16.84
N ILE A 368 -46.10 56.62 17.11
CA ILE A 368 -47.10 57.12 18.06
C ILE A 368 -48.35 57.43 17.23
N ILE A 369 -49.40 56.62 17.43
CA ILE A 369 -50.66 56.78 16.70
C ILE A 369 -51.57 57.70 17.52
N ASN A 370 -52.02 58.78 16.91
CA ASN A 370 -52.96 59.69 17.54
C ASN A 370 -54.33 59.02 17.70
N ASP A 371 -54.87 59.01 18.92
CA ASP A 371 -56.21 58.53 19.23
C ASP A 371 -57.16 59.62 19.75
N ASP A 372 -56.75 60.88 19.67
CA ASP A 372 -57.55 62.04 20.03
C ASP A 372 -58.39 62.59 18.87
N ALA A 373 -59.58 63.06 19.21
CA ALA A 373 -60.56 63.58 18.26
C ALA A 373 -61.03 64.99 18.67
N THR A 374 -61.22 65.85 17.68
CA THR A 374 -61.78 67.18 17.90
C THR A 374 -63.22 67.04 18.39
N ALA A 375 -63.55 67.63 19.54
CA ALA A 375 -64.93 67.65 20.02
C ALA A 375 -65.82 68.37 19.02
N VAL A 376 -66.76 67.66 18.38
CA VAL A 376 -67.74 68.25 17.47
C VAL A 376 -68.82 68.93 18.30
N ALA A 377 -68.79 70.26 18.40
CA ALA A 377 -69.91 71.04 18.91
C ALA A 377 -70.98 71.15 17.81
N ALA A 378 -72.05 70.35 17.91
CA ALA A 378 -73.23 70.54 17.09
C ALA A 378 -74.17 71.56 17.75
N THR A 379 -74.15 72.81 17.28
CA THR A 379 -75.17 73.81 17.61
C THR A 379 -76.41 73.57 16.74
N VAL A 380 -77.53 73.21 17.36
CA VAL A 380 -78.84 73.11 16.70
C VAL A 380 -79.63 74.37 17.03
N GLU A 381 -79.82 75.26 16.06
CA GLU A 381 -80.77 76.36 16.19
C GLU A 381 -82.19 75.89 15.79
N PRO A 382 -83.23 76.13 16.60
CA PRO A 382 -84.58 75.74 16.25
C PRO A 382 -85.13 76.64 15.12
N THR A 383 -85.32 76.08 13.93
CA THR A 383 -86.08 76.76 12.87
C THR A 383 -87.59 76.60 13.13
N THR A 384 -88.16 77.64 13.72
CA THR A 384 -89.60 78.00 13.78
C THR A 384 -90.51 77.29 14.81
N THR A 385 -91.38 78.12 15.37
CA THR A 385 -92.43 77.86 16.34
C THR A 385 -93.51 76.93 15.79
N ALA A 386 -93.49 75.66 16.22
CA ALA A 386 -94.65 74.79 16.51
C ALA A 386 -94.34 73.27 16.45
N ALA A 387 -93.08 72.83 16.55
CA ALA A 387 -92.77 71.40 16.72
C ALA A 387 -92.52 71.07 18.20
N LYS A 388 -93.32 70.16 18.78
CA LYS A 388 -93.13 69.59 20.13
C LYS A 388 -92.00 68.54 20.20
N SER A 389 -91.20 68.41 19.14
CA SER A 389 -90.11 67.44 19.05
C SER A 389 -89.06 67.94 18.07
N VAL A 390 -87.79 68.02 18.50
CA VAL A 390 -86.65 68.23 17.61
C VAL A 390 -85.98 66.87 17.44
N ILE A 391 -85.98 66.33 16.21
CA ILE A 391 -85.30 65.08 15.89
C ILE A 391 -83.96 65.45 15.24
N VAL A 392 -82.87 65.26 15.96
CA VAL A 392 -81.52 65.38 15.40
C VAL A 392 -81.20 64.07 14.68
N THR A 393 -81.25 64.07 13.35
CA THR A 393 -80.99 62.85 12.54
C THR A 393 -79.67 62.87 11.78
N THR A 394 -78.88 63.95 11.88
CA THR A 394 -77.62 64.07 11.13
C THR A 394 -76.47 64.51 12.02
N GLY A 395 -75.39 63.72 12.04
CA GLY A 395 -74.05 64.19 12.41
C GLY A 395 -73.32 63.47 13.54
N LEU A 396 -73.99 62.75 14.44
CA LEU A 396 -73.29 62.03 15.51
C LEU A 396 -72.79 60.66 15.03
N LYS A 397 -71.52 60.59 14.59
CA LYS A 397 -70.77 59.33 14.54
C LYS A 397 -69.98 59.20 15.84
N VAL A 398 -70.39 58.29 16.71
CA VAL A 398 -69.58 57.86 17.85
C VAL A 398 -68.72 56.69 17.37
N SER A 399 -67.39 56.84 17.43
CA SER A 399 -66.45 55.78 17.06
C SER A 399 -66.54 54.61 18.05
N PRO A 400 -66.42 53.34 17.61
CA PRO A 400 -66.48 52.20 18.51
C PRO A 400 -65.16 52.06 19.28
N ASN A 401 -65.01 52.79 20.38
CA ASN A 401 -63.97 52.54 21.39
C ASN A 401 -64.64 51.95 22.65
N PRO A 402 -64.08 50.93 23.37
CA PRO A 402 -64.79 50.23 24.44
C PRO A 402 -64.96 51.03 25.74
N ALA A 403 -64.50 52.28 25.80
CA ALA A 403 -64.68 53.14 26.97
C ALA A 403 -65.97 53.97 26.85
N THR A 404 -66.78 53.94 27.90
CA THR A 404 -68.04 54.69 28.05
C THR A 404 -67.92 56.11 27.49
N THR A 405 -68.65 56.41 26.42
CA THR A 405 -68.75 57.78 25.89
C THR A 405 -69.89 58.51 26.60
N THR A 406 -69.59 59.60 27.31
CA THR A 406 -70.60 60.44 27.97
C THR A 406 -71.01 61.58 27.04
N LEU A 407 -72.29 61.62 26.66
CA LEU A 407 -72.86 62.71 25.85
C LEU A 407 -73.33 63.84 26.78
N TYR A 408 -72.74 65.03 26.66
CA TYR A 408 -73.23 66.22 27.35
C TYR A 408 -74.22 66.97 26.47
N VAL A 409 -75.46 67.14 26.95
CA VAL A 409 -76.50 67.93 26.28
C VAL A 409 -76.86 69.10 27.18
N GLN A 410 -76.55 70.32 26.75
CA GLN A 410 -76.89 71.55 27.48
C GLN A 410 -78.04 72.26 26.76
N LEU A 411 -79.20 72.33 27.43
CA LEU A 411 -80.38 73.06 26.95
C LEU A 411 -80.48 74.39 27.69
N THR A 412 -80.36 75.50 26.97
CA THR A 412 -80.55 76.84 27.52
C THR A 412 -81.91 77.40 27.08
N GLY A 413 -82.67 77.96 28.02
CA GLY A 413 -83.94 78.66 27.73
C GLY A 413 -85.22 77.81 27.64
N TYR A 414 -85.17 76.48 27.84
CA TYR A 414 -86.36 75.61 27.80
C TYR A 414 -87.05 75.51 29.17
N LYS A 415 -88.38 75.67 29.22
CA LYS A 415 -89.20 75.57 30.46
C LYS A 415 -90.22 74.42 30.37
N GLY A 416 -89.74 73.18 30.28
CA GLY A 416 -90.57 71.97 30.28
C GLY A 416 -89.76 70.71 30.55
N ASN A 417 -90.43 69.56 30.68
CA ASN A 417 -89.76 68.26 30.85
C ASN A 417 -89.06 67.86 29.55
N VAL A 418 -87.83 67.40 29.66
CA VAL A 418 -87.02 66.88 28.55
C VAL A 418 -86.89 65.38 28.73
N THR A 419 -87.22 64.62 27.69
CA THR A 419 -86.97 63.18 27.64
C THR A 419 -85.90 62.93 26.57
N LEU A 420 -84.71 62.50 26.98
CA LEU A 420 -83.71 61.98 26.05
C LEU A 420 -84.05 60.52 25.74
N GLN A 421 -84.25 60.21 24.47
CA GLN A 421 -84.48 58.86 23.99
C GLN A 421 -83.35 58.51 23.02
N LEU A 422 -82.38 57.74 23.50
CA LEU A 422 -81.34 57.13 22.66
C LEU A 422 -81.99 55.94 21.93
N ARG A 423 -81.82 55.86 20.61
CA ARG A 423 -82.18 54.66 19.84
C ARG A 423 -80.93 53.92 19.44
#